data_AF-A0A1W0E7E3-F1
#
_entry.id   AF-A0A1W0E7E3-F1
#
_cell.length_a   1.000
_cell.length_b   1.000
_cell.length_c   1.000
_cell.angle_alpha   90.00
_cell.angle_beta   90.00
_cell.angle_gamma   90.00
#
_symmetry.space_group_name_H-M   'P 1'
#
loop_
_entity.id
_entity.type
_entity.pdbx_description
1 polymer ?
#
loop_
_entity_poly.entity_id
_entity_poly.type
_entity_poly.pdbx_seq_one_letter_code
_entity_poly.pdbx_strand_id
1 'polypeptide(L)'
;MIQQLISKYNHTIENYENLVNITEGYSGSDIFNLCREVSFEPLREIKDITTFDSKNVRPITEEDFLKASRQIRKSVSQEELHMYEKFNSEFGST
;
A
#
# COMPACT_ATOMS: atom_id res chain seq x y z
N MET A 1 6.92 3.62 4.85
CA MET A 1 5.57 3.20 5.30
C MET A 1 5.27 1.74 4.96
N ILE A 2 5.41 1.30 3.71
CA ILE A 2 5.27 -0.12 3.32
C ILE A 2 6.17 -1.04 4.16
N GLN A 3 7.45 -0.71 4.29
CA GLN A 3 8.40 -1.45 5.14
C GLN A 3 7.98 -1.49 6.62
N GLN A 4 7.36 -0.43 7.15
CA GLN A 4 6.88 -0.40 8.53
C GLN A 4 5.68 -1.33 8.73
N LEU A 5 4.76 -1.36 7.76
CA LEU A 5 3.64 -2.33 7.75
C LEU A 5 4.20 -3.75 7.71
N ILE A 6 5.08 -4.03 6.75
CA ILE A 6 5.69 -5.34 6.53
C ILE A 6 6.51 -5.78 7.75
N SER A 7 7.17 -4.88 8.48
CA SER A 7 7.85 -5.24 9.72
C SER A 7 6.91 -5.61 10.89
N LYS A 8 5.67 -5.10 10.88
CA LYS A 8 4.68 -5.32 11.95
C LYS A 8 3.92 -6.63 11.80
N TYR A 9 3.76 -7.10 10.58
CA TYR A 9 3.13 -8.38 10.27
C TYR A 9 4.23 -9.37 9.90
N ASN A 10 4.17 -10.62 10.36
CA ASN A 10 5.05 -11.65 9.80
C ASN A 10 4.92 -11.60 8.26
N HIS A 11 6.03 -11.52 7.53
CA HIS A 11 6.02 -11.32 6.09
C HIS A 11 6.94 -12.30 5.38
N THR A 12 6.60 -12.60 4.14
CA THR A 12 7.38 -13.47 3.24
C THR A 12 7.99 -12.69 2.08
N ILE A 13 7.84 -11.36 2.06
CA ILE A 13 8.27 -10.51 0.95
C ILE A 13 9.76 -10.22 1.07
N GLU A 14 10.57 -10.87 0.24
CA GLU A 14 12.04 -10.68 0.20
C GLU A 14 12.46 -9.63 -0.84
N ASN A 15 11.72 -9.50 -1.95
CA ASN A 15 11.97 -8.51 -3.01
C ASN A 15 10.86 -7.46 -3.07
N TYR A 16 11.25 -6.18 -3.00
CA TYR A 16 10.33 -5.04 -3.03
C TYR A 16 10.09 -4.47 -4.43
N GLU A 17 10.80 -4.91 -5.47
CA GLU A 17 10.69 -4.37 -6.83
C GLU A 17 9.24 -4.44 -7.36
N ASN A 18 8.55 -5.56 -7.14
CA ASN A 18 7.16 -5.71 -7.54
C ASN A 18 6.25 -4.71 -6.83
N LEU A 19 6.48 -4.47 -5.53
CA LEU A 19 5.69 -3.51 -4.75
C LEU A 19 5.93 -2.08 -5.22
N VAL A 20 7.16 -1.73 -5.59
CA VAL A 20 7.49 -0.42 -6.18
C VAL A 20 6.70 -0.23 -7.47
N ASN A 21 6.70 -1.23 -8.35
CA ASN A 21 5.96 -1.16 -9.61
C ASN A 21 4.44 -1.06 -9.41
N ILE A 22 3.87 -1.78 -8.44
CA ILE A 22 2.42 -1.72 -8.12
C ILE A 22 2.02 -0.34 -7.60
N THR A 23 2.94 0.34 -6.89
CA THR A 23 2.67 1.59 -6.18
C THR A 23 3.20 2.83 -6.90
N GLU A 24 3.64 2.68 -8.15
CA GLU A 24 4.09 3.81 -8.96
C GLU A 24 2.97 4.84 -9.12
N GLY A 25 3.28 6.11 -8.85
CA GLY A 25 2.32 7.22 -8.93
C GLY A 25 1.36 7.34 -7.75
N TYR A 26 1.53 6.55 -6.69
CA TYR A 26 0.75 6.69 -5.46
C TYR A 26 1.30 7.85 -4.62
N SER A 27 0.40 8.69 -4.12
CA SER A 27 0.73 9.66 -3.08
C SER A 27 0.99 8.97 -1.74
N GLY A 28 1.56 9.69 -0.77
CA GLY A 28 1.72 9.17 0.59
C GLY A 28 0.41 8.70 1.23
N SER A 29 -0.69 9.40 0.98
CA SER A 29 -2.03 8.98 1.41
C SER A 29 -2.54 7.73 0.70
N ASP A 30 -2.23 7.57 -0.58
CA ASP A 30 -2.60 6.35 -1.32
C ASP A 30 -1.85 5.14 -0.76
N ILE A 31 -0.54 5.28 -0.48
CA ILE A 31 0.26 4.24 0.17
C ILE A 31 -0.31 3.90 1.55
N PHE A 32 -0.78 4.90 2.32
CA PHE A 32 -1.41 4.67 3.62
C PHE A 32 -2.67 3.83 3.50
N ASN A 33 -3.56 4.23 2.62
CA ASN A 33 -4.81 3.53 2.39
C ASN A 33 -4.56 2.12 1.84
N LEU A 34 -3.59 1.96 0.94
CA LEU A 34 -3.17 0.66 0.42
C LEU A 34 -2.65 -0.25 1.53
N CYS A 35 -1.71 0.23 2.36
CA CYS A 35 -1.15 -0.56 3.46
C CYS A 35 -2.22 -0.96 4.48
N ARG A 36 -3.16 -0.04 4.77
CA ARG A 36 -4.33 -0.32 5.63
C ARG A 36 -5.21 -1.40 5.01
N GLU A 37 -5.47 -1.32 3.72
CA GLU A 37 -6.29 -2.31 3.00
C GLU A 37 -5.63 -3.70 2.98
N VAL A 38 -4.33 -3.77 2.69
CA VAL A 38 -3.53 -5.01 2.75
C VAL A 38 -3.58 -5.65 4.13
N SER A 39 -3.55 -4.85 5.20
CA SER A 39 -3.60 -5.38 6.57
C SER A 39 -4.89 -6.12 6.91
N PHE A 40 -5.97 -5.88 6.15
CA PHE A 40 -7.25 -6.57 6.31
C PHE A 40 -7.37 -7.84 5.47
N GLU A 41 -6.56 -8.05 4.44
CA GLU A 41 -6.65 -9.25 3.58
C GLU A 41 -6.52 -10.56 4.39
N PRO A 42 -5.49 -10.75 5.25
CA PRO A 42 -5.42 -11.94 6.10
C PRO A 42 -6.61 -12.08 7.07
N LEU A 43 -7.18 -10.97 7.52
CA LEU A 43 -8.29 -10.96 8.48
C LEU A 43 -9.61 -11.39 7.85
N ARG A 44 -9.77 -11.20 6.53
CA ARG A 44 -10.98 -11.63 5.79
C ARG A 44 -11.11 -13.15 5.68
N GLU A 45 -10.02 -13.88 5.89
CA GLU A 45 -10.00 -15.35 5.85
C GLU A 45 -10.48 -15.98 7.16
N ILE A 46 -10.64 -15.18 8.21
CA ILE A 46 -11.12 -15.63 9.52
C ILE A 46 -12.61 -15.97 9.43
N LYS A 47 -12.94 -17.25 9.57
CA LYS A 47 -14.33 -17.75 9.50
C LYS A 47 -15.12 -17.52 10.78
N ASP A 48 -14.46 -17.65 11.93
CA ASP A 48 -15.07 -17.48 13.24
C ASP A 48 -14.14 -16.68 14.16
N ILE A 49 -14.52 -15.44 14.41
CA ILE A 49 -13.74 -14.51 15.23
C ILE A 49 -13.72 -14.90 16.72
N THR A 50 -14.67 -15.71 17.18
CA THR A 50 -14.80 -16.05 18.61
C THR A 50 -13.79 -17.11 19.05
N THR A 51 -13.35 -17.94 18.12
CA THR A 51 -12.40 -19.04 18.36
C THR A 51 -11.01 -18.77 17.79
N PHE A 52 -10.84 -17.68 17.04
CA PHE A 52 -9.61 -17.35 16.35
C PHE A 52 -8.55 -16.73 17.29
N ASP A 53 -7.35 -17.31 17.30
CA ASP A 53 -6.17 -16.73 17.94
C ASP A 53 -5.50 -15.73 16.99
N SER A 54 -5.31 -14.49 17.44
CA SER A 54 -4.65 -13.43 16.66
C SER A 54 -3.22 -13.77 16.24
N LYS A 55 -2.57 -14.74 16.89
CA LYS A 55 -1.25 -15.25 16.49
C LYS A 55 -1.30 -16.13 15.23
N ASN A 56 -2.47 -16.64 14.87
CA ASN A 56 -2.66 -17.53 13.71
C ASN A 56 -3.01 -16.77 12.42
N VAL A 57 -2.90 -15.44 12.42
CA VAL A 57 -3.05 -14.65 11.18
C VAL A 57 -1.90 -14.99 10.25
N ARG A 58 -2.23 -15.35 9.01
CA ARG A 58 -1.20 -15.66 8.01
C ARG A 58 -0.33 -14.45 7.69
N PRO A 59 0.92 -14.66 7.24
CA PRO A 59 1.77 -13.59 6.74
C PRO A 59 1.13 -12.80 5.59
N ILE A 60 1.52 -11.53 5.46
CA ILE A 60 1.20 -10.70 4.30
C ILE A 60 2.08 -11.14 3.12
N THR A 61 1.45 -11.27 1.95
CA THR A 61 2.05 -11.70 0.69
C THR A 61 1.96 -10.61 -0.38
N GLU A 62 2.71 -10.74 -1.47
CA GLU A 62 2.60 -9.82 -2.62
C GLU A 62 1.21 -9.85 -3.27
N GLU A 63 0.51 -11.00 -3.22
CA GLU A 63 -0.84 -11.12 -3.77
C GLU A 63 -1.84 -10.22 -3.04
N ASP A 64 -1.64 -9.99 -1.73
CA ASP A 64 -2.49 -9.09 -0.94
C ASP A 64 -2.35 -7.64 -1.42
N PHE A 65 -1.13 -7.21 -1.78
CA PHE A 65 -0.89 -5.90 -2.38
C PHE A 65 -1.53 -5.77 -3.77
N LEU A 66 -1.48 -6.84 -4.58
CA LEU A 66 -2.17 -6.87 -5.87
C LEU A 66 -3.70 -6.80 -5.73
N LYS A 67 -4.27 -7.45 -4.71
CA LYS A 67 -5.72 -7.35 -4.41
C LYS A 67 -6.09 -5.96 -3.93
N ALA A 68 -5.33 -5.41 -2.98
CA ALA A 68 -5.58 -4.10 -2.40
C ALA A 68 -5.45 -2.96 -3.43
N SER A 69 -4.48 -3.03 -4.35
CA SER A 69 -4.29 -2.02 -5.42
C SER A 69 -5.43 -1.97 -6.46
N ARG A 70 -6.28 -3.00 -6.50
CA ARG A 70 -7.53 -2.96 -7.29
C ARG A 70 -8.59 -2.10 -6.63
N GLN A 71 -8.58 -2.02 -5.30
CA GLN A 71 -9.54 -1.24 -4.51
C GLN A 71 -9.04 0.19 -4.27
N ILE A 72 -7.76 0.33 -3.93
CA ILE A 72 -7.13 1.63 -3.69
C ILE A 72 -6.48 2.10 -4.99
N ARG A 73 -7.04 3.13 -5.60
CA ARG A 73 -6.49 3.76 -6.80
C ARG A 73 -5.63 4.97 -6.42
N LYS A 74 -4.67 5.30 -7.28
CA LYS A 74 -3.94 6.58 -7.20
C LYS A 74 -4.94 7.73 -7.17
N SER A 75 -4.76 8.65 -6.23
CA SER A 75 -5.64 9.82 -6.08
C SER A 75 -5.15 11.03 -6.87
N VAL A 76 -3.86 11.05 -7.21
CA VAL A 76 -3.23 12.16 -7.96
C VAL A 76 -3.11 11.77 -9.42
N SER A 77 -3.64 12.63 -10.29
CA SER A 77 -3.49 12.49 -11.74
C SER A 77 -2.12 12.97 -12.22
N GLN A 78 -1.67 12.46 -13.37
CA GLN A 78 -0.39 12.92 -13.94
C GLN A 78 -0.50 14.37 -14.44
N GLU A 79 -1.69 14.77 -14.88
CA GLU A 79 -1.99 16.12 -15.32
C GLU A 79 -1.85 17.13 -14.17
N GLU A 80 -2.40 16.83 -12.99
CA GLU A 80 -2.23 17.67 -11.80
C GLU A 80 -0.76 17.78 -11.38
N LEU A 81 -0.03 16.66 -11.40
CA LEU A 81 1.39 16.63 -11.09
C LEU A 81 2.18 17.55 -12.03
N HIS A 82 1.91 17.48 -13.34
CA HIS A 82 2.56 18.32 -14.34
C HIS A 82 2.26 19.81 -14.14
N MET A 83 1.04 20.15 -13.71
CA MET A 83 0.70 21.54 -13.36
C MET A 83 1.51 22.02 -12.15
N TYR A 84 1.68 21.19 -11.12
CA TYR A 84 2.50 21.53 -9.96
C TYR A 84 3.99 21.65 -10.31
N GLU A 85 4.52 20.77 -11.16
CA GLU A 85 5.90 20.85 -11.65
C GLU A 85 6.16 22.15 -12.41
N LYS A 86 5.24 22.53 -13.32
CA LYS A 86 5.34 23.79 -14.05
C LYS A 86 5.30 24.99 -13.12
N PHE A 87 4.36 25.01 -12.17
CA PHE A 87 4.28 26.07 -11.16
C PHE A 87 5.56 26.17 -10.34
N ASN A 88 6.11 25.03 -9.91
CA ASN A 88 7.34 24.98 -9.14
C ASN A 88 8.56 25.44 -9.97
N SER A 89 8.59 25.16 -11.27
CA SER A 89 9.65 25.67 -12.15
C SER A 89 9.61 27.19 -12.33
N GLU A 90 8.42 27.81 -12.29
CA GLU A 90 8.23 29.24 -12.50
C GLU A 90 8.38 30.04 -11.19
N PHE A 91 7.94 29.49 -10.06
CA PHE A 91 7.80 30.22 -8.79
C PHE A 91 8.40 29.50 -7.57
N GLY A 92 8.95 28.31 -7.74
CA GLY A 92 9.50 27.50 -6.65
C GLY A 92 10.85 28.01 -6.14
N SER A 93 11.13 27.74 -4.87
CA SER A 93 12.45 27.99 -4.29
C SER A 93 13.38 26.83 -4.62
N THR A 94 14.58 27.16 -5.09
CA THR A 94 15.71 26.23 -5.20
C THR A 94 16.47 26.11 -3.89
#